data_AF-A0A9N9G943-F1
#
_entry.id   AF-A0A9N9G943-F1
#
_cell.length_a   1.000
_cell.length_b   1.000
_cell.length_c   1.000
_cell.angle_alpha   90.00
_cell.angle_beta   90.00
_cell.angle_gamma   90.00
#
_symmetry.space_group_name_H-M   'P 1'
#
loop_
_entity.id
_entity.type
_entity.pdbx_description
1 polymer ?
#
loop_
_entity_poly.entity_id
_entity_poly.type
_entity_poly.pdbx_seq_one_letter_code
_entity_poly.pdbx_strand_id
1 'polypeptide(L)'
;MTREEYVHYSECRQASFTYRKAKRFREWANMSAYIDMKPNDDIIDILGFLTFEMVSTLTETALRVKRDLDKDQIIHNKSLNRPRGTFEDEHENRNVYLFSSPPSEQTALQPSHIHEAFRRLQMLLPKPIKNFRGGLVRTKVSLI
;
A
#
# COMPACT_ATOMS: atom_id res chain seq x y z
N MET A 1 -21.65 11.41 -1.43
CA MET A 1 -20.78 11.63 -2.60
C MET A 1 -21.21 12.92 -3.26
N THR A 2 -20.43 13.97 -3.11
CA THR A 2 -20.66 15.25 -3.77
C THR A 2 -20.28 15.14 -5.25
N ARG A 3 -20.76 16.09 -6.07
CA ARG A 3 -20.38 16.14 -7.50
C ARG A 3 -18.87 16.27 -7.67
N GLU A 4 -18.24 17.11 -6.87
CA GLU A 4 -16.80 17.39 -6.94
C GLU A 4 -15.97 16.15 -6.58
N GLU A 5 -16.35 15.41 -5.53
CA GLU A 5 -15.72 14.15 -5.16
C GLU A 5 -15.79 13.11 -6.28
N TYR A 6 -16.95 13.00 -6.94
CA TYR A 6 -17.12 12.06 -8.04
C TYR A 6 -16.29 12.44 -9.27
N VAL A 7 -16.25 13.74 -9.62
CA VAL A 7 -15.42 14.25 -10.73
C VAL A 7 -13.95 13.96 -10.45
N HIS A 8 -13.47 14.27 -9.25
CA HIS A 8 -12.09 13.99 -8.84
C HIS A 8 -11.77 12.49 -8.93
N TYR A 9 -12.65 11.62 -8.42
CA TYR A 9 -12.48 10.17 -8.54
C TYR A 9 -12.38 9.72 -10.00
N SER A 10 -13.22 10.26 -10.89
CA SER A 10 -13.20 9.93 -12.31
C SER A 10 -11.92 10.39 -13.03
N GLU A 11 -11.41 11.57 -12.69
CA GLU A 11 -10.16 12.10 -13.25
C GLU A 11 -8.94 11.29 -12.80
N CYS A 12 -8.86 10.97 -11.50
CA CYS A 12 -7.79 10.13 -10.95
C CYS A 12 -7.80 8.72 -11.53
N ARG A 13 -8.99 8.16 -11.81
CA ARG A 13 -9.12 6.84 -12.44
C ARG A 13 -8.66 6.84 -13.91
N GLN A 14 -8.85 7.95 -14.63
CA GLN A 14 -8.41 8.07 -16.03
C GLN A 14 -6.94 8.49 -16.17
N ALA A 15 -6.35 9.06 -15.12
CA ALA A 15 -4.95 9.44 -15.11
C ALA A 15 -4.05 8.20 -15.19
N SER A 16 -3.09 8.20 -16.12
CA SER A 16 -2.08 7.16 -16.22
C SER A 16 -0.66 7.74 -16.28
N PHE A 17 0.34 6.89 -16.02
CA PHE A 17 1.74 7.30 -16.05
C PHE A 17 2.25 7.64 -17.46
N THR A 18 1.59 7.12 -18.50
CA THR A 18 2.07 7.15 -19.89
C THR A 18 1.19 7.98 -20.81
N TYR A 19 -0.09 8.21 -20.49
CA TYR A 19 -1.02 8.97 -21.30
C TYR A 19 -0.50 10.41 -21.51
N ARG A 20 -0.29 10.77 -22.78
CA ARG A 20 0.30 12.06 -23.22
C ARG A 20 1.69 12.37 -22.62
N LYS A 21 2.33 11.43 -21.93
CA LYS A 21 3.62 11.59 -21.23
C LYS A 21 4.63 10.49 -21.51
N ALA A 22 4.42 9.69 -22.57
CA ALA A 22 5.28 8.57 -22.96
C ALA A 22 6.77 8.90 -23.04
N LYS A 23 7.15 10.06 -23.63
CA LYS A 23 8.56 10.49 -23.71
C LYS A 23 9.21 10.61 -22.33
N ARG A 24 8.53 11.30 -21.41
CA ARG A 24 9.01 11.51 -20.04
C ARG A 24 9.09 10.19 -19.26
N PHE A 25 8.13 9.28 -19.48
CA PHE A 25 8.16 7.95 -18.88
C PHE A 25 9.36 7.12 -19.35
N ARG A 26 9.68 7.15 -20.65
CA ARG A 26 10.87 6.46 -21.21
C ARG A 26 12.18 6.98 -20.65
N GLU A 27 12.30 8.30 -20.52
CA GLU A 27 13.48 8.94 -19.93
C GLU A 27 13.61 8.61 -18.44
N TRP A 28 12.51 8.69 -17.68
CA TRP A 28 12.49 8.36 -16.25
C TRP A 28 12.84 6.90 -15.97
N ALA A 29 12.30 5.96 -16.74
CA ALA A 29 12.60 4.53 -16.62
C ALA A 29 13.97 4.14 -17.19
N ASN A 30 14.70 5.09 -17.79
CA ASN A 30 15.99 4.86 -18.46
C ASN A 30 15.94 3.69 -19.45
N MET A 31 14.89 3.61 -20.28
CA MET A 31 14.67 2.45 -21.16
C MET A 31 15.79 2.26 -22.19
N SER A 32 16.43 3.34 -22.63
CA SER A 32 17.55 3.30 -23.57
C SER A 32 18.77 2.55 -23.05
N ALA A 33 18.90 2.35 -21.74
CA ALA A 33 19.98 1.56 -21.15
C ALA A 33 19.73 0.04 -21.22
N TYR A 34 18.49 -0.38 -21.47
CA TYR A 34 18.08 -1.79 -21.41
C TYR A 34 17.47 -2.32 -22.70
N ILE A 35 17.08 -1.42 -23.61
CA ILE A 35 16.43 -1.76 -24.88
C ILE A 35 17.16 -1.03 -26.01
N ASP A 36 17.78 -1.81 -26.91
CA ASP A 36 18.56 -1.28 -28.05
C ASP A 36 17.69 -0.68 -29.17
N MET A 37 16.38 -0.97 -29.15
CA MET A 37 15.40 -0.51 -30.13
C MET A 37 14.38 0.44 -29.50
N LYS A 38 13.80 1.33 -30.31
CA LYS A 38 12.70 2.21 -29.86
C LYS A 38 11.49 1.34 -29.49
N PRO A 39 11.05 1.32 -28.22
CA PRO A 39 9.89 0.53 -27.81
C PRO A 39 8.62 1.04 -28.50
N ASN A 40 7.77 0.11 -28.93
CA ASN A 40 6.47 0.41 -29.52
C ASN A 40 5.57 1.11 -28.48
N ASP A 41 4.68 1.99 -28.94
CA ASP A 41 3.76 2.73 -28.08
C ASP A 41 2.81 1.77 -27.33
N ASP A 42 2.46 0.61 -27.91
CA ASP A 42 1.68 -0.44 -27.23
C ASP A 42 2.41 -1.00 -25.99
N ILE A 43 3.74 -1.16 -26.07
CA ILE A 43 4.54 -1.63 -24.93
C ILE A 43 4.52 -0.58 -23.81
N ILE A 44 4.59 0.69 -24.19
CA ILE A 44 4.50 1.79 -23.23
C ILE A 44 3.13 1.81 -22.55
N ASP A 45 2.06 1.54 -23.28
CA ASP A 45 0.72 1.46 -22.71
C ASP A 45 0.58 0.30 -21.71
N ILE A 46 1.06 -0.91 -22.08
CA ILE A 46 1.10 -2.08 -21.20
C ILE A 46 1.90 -1.79 -19.92
N LEU A 47 3.07 -1.15 -20.05
CA LEU A 47 3.89 -0.75 -18.89
C LEU A 47 3.17 0.30 -18.03
N GLY A 48 2.42 1.21 -18.64
CA GLY A 48 1.56 2.17 -17.95
C GLY A 48 0.49 1.49 -17.10
N PHE A 49 -0.16 0.46 -17.64
CA PHE A 49 -1.12 -0.36 -16.91
C PHE A 49 -0.46 -1.14 -15.77
N LEU A 50 0.65 -1.84 -16.02
CA LEU A 50 1.36 -2.60 -14.99
C LEU A 50 1.85 -1.70 -13.84
N THR A 51 2.33 -0.50 -14.14
CA THR A 51 2.76 0.45 -13.10
C THR A 51 1.60 0.99 -12.27
N PHE A 52 0.43 1.20 -12.88
CA PHE A 52 -0.79 1.52 -12.16
C PHE A 52 -1.20 0.40 -11.20
N GLU A 53 -1.27 -0.84 -11.69
CA GLU A 53 -1.62 -2.01 -10.88
C GLU A 53 -0.62 -2.22 -9.72
N MET A 54 0.69 -2.04 -9.97
CA MET A 54 1.72 -2.10 -8.92
C MET A 54 1.44 -1.09 -7.80
N VAL A 55 1.16 0.17 -8.14
CA VAL A 55 0.89 1.22 -7.15
C VAL A 55 -0.42 0.96 -6.42
N SER A 56 -1.47 0.53 -7.13
CA SER A 56 -2.77 0.20 -6.52
C SER A 56 -2.63 -0.93 -5.51
N THR A 57 -2.03 -2.04 -5.92
CA THR A 57 -1.83 -3.23 -5.07
C THR A 57 -0.96 -2.91 -3.85
N LEU A 58 0.11 -2.13 -4.05
CA LEU A 58 1.00 -1.73 -2.97
C LEU A 58 0.30 -0.82 -1.95
N THR A 59 -0.45 0.19 -2.41
CA THR A 59 -1.14 1.14 -1.53
C THR A 59 -2.32 0.50 -0.80
N GLU A 60 -3.08 -0.39 -1.45
CA GLU A 60 -4.13 -1.18 -0.79
C GLU A 60 -3.56 -2.08 0.30
N THR A 61 -2.45 -2.75 0.02
CA THR A 61 -1.78 -3.61 1.01
C THR A 61 -1.23 -2.77 2.16
N ALA A 62 -0.65 -1.60 1.88
CA ALA A 62 -0.17 -0.67 2.91
C ALA A 62 -1.31 -0.13 3.79
N LEU A 63 -2.49 0.12 3.21
CA LEU A 63 -3.68 0.50 3.99
C LEU A 63 -4.13 -0.65 4.91
N ARG A 64 -4.05 -1.90 4.47
CA ARG A 64 -4.35 -3.07 5.33
C ARG A 64 -3.34 -3.16 6.47
N VAL A 65 -2.04 -3.08 6.17
CA VAL A 65 -0.96 -3.07 7.18
C VAL A 65 -1.19 -1.98 8.23
N LYS A 66 -1.50 -0.76 7.79
CA LYS A 66 -1.78 0.35 8.71
C LYS A 66 -2.96 0.03 9.63
N ARG A 67 -4.06 -0.49 9.09
CA ARG A 67 -5.24 -0.86 9.91
C ARG A 67 -4.93 -1.95 10.93
N ASP A 68 -4.07 -2.92 10.58
CA ASP A 68 -3.65 -3.97 11.49
C ASP A 68 -2.80 -3.40 12.64
N LEU A 69 -1.82 -2.55 12.31
CA LEU A 69 -0.96 -1.89 13.30
C LEU A 69 -1.74 -0.96 14.23
N ASP A 70 -2.65 -0.16 13.71
CA ASP A 70 -3.48 0.75 14.50
C ASP A 70 -4.34 -0.04 15.51
N LYS A 71 -4.87 -1.21 15.11
CA LYS A 71 -5.62 -2.11 16.01
C LYS A 71 -4.72 -2.70 17.10
N ASP A 72 -3.55 -3.18 16.75
CA ASP A 72 -2.60 -3.77 17.70
C ASP A 72 -2.15 -2.74 18.73
N GLN A 73 -1.91 -1.48 18.31
CA GLN A 73 -1.59 -0.37 19.21
C GLN A 73 -2.73 -0.08 20.21
N ILE A 74 -3.99 -0.09 19.76
CA ILE A 74 -5.15 0.10 20.63
C ILE A 74 -5.23 -1.04 21.66
N ILE A 75 -5.04 -2.29 21.24
CA ILE A 75 -5.07 -3.45 22.14
C ILE A 75 -3.94 -3.36 23.17
N HIS A 76 -2.72 -3.06 22.73
CA HIS A 76 -1.56 -2.91 23.61
C HIS A 76 -1.79 -1.81 24.66
N ASN A 77 -2.27 -0.63 24.25
CA ASN A 77 -2.56 0.47 25.17
C ASN A 77 -3.69 0.13 26.16
N LYS A 78 -4.74 -0.60 25.72
CA LYS A 78 -5.78 -1.11 26.62
C LYS A 78 -5.24 -2.12 27.63
N SER A 79 -4.27 -2.95 27.24
CA SER A 79 -3.66 -3.94 28.13
C SER A 79 -2.79 -3.30 29.22
N LEU A 80 -2.07 -2.21 28.93
CA LEU A 80 -1.28 -1.50 29.94
C LEU A 80 -2.14 -0.68 30.90
N ASN A 81 -3.27 -0.15 30.43
CA ASN A 81 -4.13 0.74 31.22
C ASN A 81 -5.26 0.04 31.97
N ARG A 82 -5.35 -1.31 32.01
CA ARG A 82 -6.31 -2.00 32.87
C ARG A 82 -5.89 -1.85 34.34
N PRO A 83 -6.63 -1.11 35.19
CA PRO A 83 -6.50 -1.28 36.62
C PRO A 83 -6.96 -2.70 36.97
N ARG A 84 -6.28 -3.37 37.89
CA ARG A 84 -6.81 -4.62 38.49
C ARG A 84 -8.11 -4.27 39.22
N GLY A 85 -9.24 -4.61 38.59
CA GLY A 85 -10.55 -4.66 39.23
C GLY A 85 -11.41 -3.44 39.01
N THR A 86 -12.22 -3.49 37.95
CA THR A 86 -13.65 -3.15 37.97
C THR A 86 -14.29 -3.78 36.72
N PHE A 87 -15.26 -4.66 36.94
CA PHE A 87 -16.09 -5.25 35.90
C PHE A 87 -17.33 -4.35 35.75
N GLU A 88 -17.26 -3.27 34.97
CA GLU A 88 -18.46 -2.52 34.58
C GLU A 88 -18.38 -2.04 33.13
N ASP A 89 -19.35 -2.57 32.36
CA ASP A 89 -20.02 -2.14 31.13
C ASP A 89 -19.28 -1.72 29.84
N GLU A 90 -19.62 -2.51 28.82
CA GLU A 90 -19.19 -2.54 27.42
C GLU A 90 -19.87 -1.49 26.52
N HIS A 91 -19.84 -0.20 26.85
CA HIS A 91 -20.17 0.82 25.87
C HIS A 91 -18.97 1.73 25.62
N GLU A 92 -18.22 1.33 24.59
CA GLU A 92 -17.07 1.97 23.97
C GLU A 92 -17.45 3.34 23.38
N ASN A 93 -17.86 4.26 24.25
CA ASN A 93 -18.03 5.65 23.91
C ASN A 93 -16.61 6.21 23.78
N ARG A 94 -16.06 6.20 22.56
CA ARG A 94 -15.02 7.17 22.20
C ARG A 94 -15.57 8.50 22.70
N ASN A 95 -14.89 9.14 23.64
CA ASN A 95 -15.26 10.45 24.17
C ASN A 95 -15.25 11.49 23.03
N VAL A 96 -16.28 11.47 22.19
CA VAL A 96 -16.56 12.41 21.11
C VAL A 96 -17.44 13.46 21.75
N TYR A 97 -16.80 14.45 22.36
CA TYR A 97 -17.50 15.62 22.85
C TYR A 97 -17.83 16.54 21.68
N LEU A 98 -18.91 17.32 21.80
CA LEU A 98 -19.32 18.30 20.80
C LEU A 98 -18.20 19.31 20.43
N PHE A 99 -17.22 19.48 21.32
CA PHE A 99 -16.03 20.32 21.16
C PHE A 99 -14.70 19.54 21.21
N SER A 100 -14.74 18.20 21.19
CA SER A 100 -13.52 17.42 21.01
C SER A 100 -13.00 17.62 19.59
N SER A 101 -11.68 17.53 19.41
CA SER A 101 -11.08 17.52 18.08
C SER A 101 -11.82 16.50 17.21
N PRO A 102 -12.22 16.85 15.97
CA PRO A 102 -12.93 15.93 15.10
C PRO A 102 -12.14 14.61 15.00
N PRO A 103 -12.83 13.46 14.86
CA PRO A 103 -12.15 12.17 14.73
C PRO A 103 -11.12 12.31 13.62
N SER A 104 -9.84 12.06 13.96
CA SER A 104 -8.71 12.43 13.13
C SER A 104 -8.96 12.04 11.68
N GLU A 105 -8.87 13.00 10.77
CA GLU A 105 -8.74 12.73 9.33
C GLU A 105 -7.75 11.57 9.17
N GLN A 106 -8.09 10.58 8.33
CA GLN A 106 -7.29 9.37 8.18
C GLN A 106 -5.80 9.74 8.05
N THR A 107 -4.98 9.31 9.01
CA THR A 107 -3.56 9.64 8.99
C THR A 107 -2.94 9.13 7.69
N ALA A 108 -2.02 9.90 7.11
CA ALA A 108 -1.35 9.51 5.88
C ALA A 108 -0.58 8.18 6.01
N LEU A 109 -0.39 7.47 4.89
CA LEU A 109 0.49 6.31 4.82
C LEU A 109 1.94 6.73 5.12
N GLN A 110 2.61 5.97 5.98
CA GLN A 110 4.02 6.16 6.31
C GLN A 110 4.91 5.20 5.52
N PRO A 111 6.20 5.53 5.32
CA PRO A 111 7.15 4.64 4.64
C PRO A 111 7.24 3.24 5.26
N SER A 112 7.07 3.12 6.57
CA SER A 112 7.04 1.83 7.29
C SER A 112 5.93 0.91 6.77
N HIS A 113 4.73 1.44 6.51
CA HIS A 113 3.60 0.69 5.96
C HIS A 113 3.90 0.18 4.55
N ILE A 114 4.60 1.00 3.74
CA ILE A 114 4.97 0.64 2.37
C ILE A 114 6.02 -0.47 2.37
N HIS A 115 7.05 -0.37 3.20
CA HIS A 115 8.09 -1.41 3.29
C HIS A 115 7.52 -2.75 3.76
N GLU A 116 6.61 -2.73 4.74
CA GLU A 116 5.96 -3.95 5.23
C GLU A 116 4.98 -4.52 4.18
N ALA A 117 4.22 -3.66 3.49
CA ALA A 117 3.38 -4.09 2.37
C ALA A 117 4.21 -4.75 1.26
N PHE A 118 5.32 -4.13 0.87
CA PHE A 118 6.24 -4.68 -0.13
C PHE A 118 6.80 -6.03 0.33
N ARG A 119 7.23 -6.15 1.59
CA ARG A 119 7.69 -7.42 2.16
C ARG A 119 6.63 -8.51 2.02
N ARG A 120 5.38 -8.24 2.41
CA ARG A 120 4.26 -9.19 2.31
C ARG A 120 3.99 -9.62 0.88
N LEU A 121 4.03 -8.69 -0.08
CA LEU A 121 3.83 -8.98 -1.50
C LEU A 121 4.98 -9.79 -2.11
N GLN A 122 6.22 -9.59 -1.63
CA GLN A 122 7.40 -10.32 -2.09
C GLN A 122 7.55 -11.72 -1.47
N MET A 123 6.72 -12.10 -0.49
CA MET A 123 6.72 -13.46 0.08
C MET A 123 6.04 -14.44 -0.88
N LEU A 124 6.67 -14.67 -2.03
CA LEU A 124 6.25 -15.75 -2.93
C LEU A 124 6.43 -17.11 -2.26
N LEU A 125 5.50 -17.99 -2.62
CA LEU A 125 5.27 -19.35 -2.16
C LEU A 125 6.55 -20.06 -1.64
N PRO A 126 6.47 -20.70 -0.45
CA PRO A 126 7.58 -21.48 0.06
C PRO A 126 8.00 -22.50 -0.99
N LYS A 127 9.31 -22.68 -1.20
CA LYS A 127 9.87 -23.70 -2.09
C LYS A 127 10.18 -24.94 -1.24
N PRO A 128 9.20 -25.84 -0.97
CA PRO A 128 9.35 -26.92 0.00
C PRO A 128 10.52 -27.86 -0.32
N ILE A 129 10.88 -27.97 -1.60
CA ILE A 129 11.93 -28.85 -2.12
C ILE A 129 13.33 -28.47 -1.60
N LYS A 130 13.53 -27.24 -1.07
CA LYS A 130 14.84 -26.76 -0.61
C LYS A 130 15.00 -26.70 0.91
N ASN A 131 14.03 -27.17 1.69
CA ASN A 131 14.03 -27.00 3.15
C ASN A 131 15.01 -27.93 3.90
N PHE A 132 15.53 -28.98 3.25
CA PHE A 132 16.39 -29.98 3.90
C PHE A 132 17.88 -29.63 3.92
N ARG A 133 18.31 -28.69 3.07
CA ARG A 133 19.70 -28.20 3.05
C ARG A 133 19.66 -26.76 3.53
N GLY A 134 20.07 -26.55 4.78
CA GLY A 134 20.15 -25.22 5.37
C GLY A 134 21.00 -24.26 4.54
N GLY A 135 20.82 -22.96 4.75
CA GLY A 135 21.56 -21.91 4.05
C GLY A 135 20.65 -20.79 3.51
N LEU A 136 21.26 -19.69 3.09
CA LEU A 136 20.54 -18.54 2.55
C LEU A 136 20.23 -18.76 1.06
N VAL A 137 18.95 -18.73 0.69
CA VAL A 137 18.51 -18.84 -0.70
C VAL A 137 18.27 -17.44 -1.26
N ARG A 138 18.93 -17.12 -2.38
CA ARG A 138 18.65 -15.89 -3.12
C ARG A 138 17.27 -16.00 -3.78
N THR A 139 16.38 -15.09 -3.45
CA THR A 139 15.07 -14.93 -4.11
C THR A 139 15.16 -13.87 -5.20
N LYS A 140 14.34 -14.02 -6.24
CA LYS A 140 14.13 -12.96 -7.23
C LYS A 140 12.97 -12.10 -6.76
N VAL A 141 13.02 -10.80 -7.03
CA VAL A 141 11.90 -9.89 -6.80
C VAL A 141 10.77 -10.28 -7.76
N SER A 142 9.57 -10.46 -7.23
CA SER A 142 8.37 -10.63 -8.04
C SER A 142 7.86 -9.29 -8.50
N LEU A 143 7.33 -9.24 -9.72
CA LEU A 143 6.47 -8.14 -10.10
C LEU A 143 5.24 -8.17 -9.18
N ILE A 144 4.91 -7.02 -8.59
CA ILE A 144 3.75 -6.84 -7.71
C ILE A 144 2.55 -6.34 -8.49
#